data_AF-A0A498P2P8-F1
#
_entry.id   AF-A0A498P2P8-F1
#
_cell.length_a   1.000
_cell.length_b   1.000
_cell.length_c   1.000
_cell.angle_alpha   90.00
_cell.angle_beta   90.00
_cell.angle_gamma   90.00
#
_symmetry.space_group_name_H-M   'P 1'
#
loop_
_entity.id
_entity.type
_entity.pdbx_description
1 polymer ?
#
loop_
_entity_poly.entity_id
_entity_poly.type
_entity_poly.pdbx_seq_one_letter_code
_entity_poly.pdbx_strand_id
1 'polypeptide(L)'
;MNRRRERKANVAKVNSPDNITGDDSTSTKNGRKASNKSPRIAISSSEEVIDSDESSSLSDSSLEEVKMKKRKHKHKKIALPAADATEHNRVRMRNTRGIIRRYLDTLEAFKKGKSMKAAFDAIGVDRNTMARTAIVAELHLAAPDVLKSMGQWNDKTETLSTFIGRCRSALTTEIKEKITQMKADGELLPIA
;
A
#
# COMPACT_ATOMS: atom_id res chain seq x y z
N MET A 1 -6.84 -34.25 -62.22
CA MET A 1 -6.73 -35.73 -62.15
C MET A 1 -6.16 -36.07 -60.77
N ASN A 2 -6.76 -36.97 -59.97
CA ASN A 2 -6.52 -38.44 -59.96
C ASN A 2 -5.01 -38.75 -59.80
N ARG A 3 -4.49 -39.44 -58.77
CA ARG A 3 -4.98 -40.63 -58.00
C ARG A 3 -4.26 -40.72 -56.60
N ARG A 4 -4.85 -41.20 -55.48
CA ARG A 4 -4.99 -42.63 -54.97
C ARG A 4 -3.61 -43.20 -54.50
N ARG A 5 -3.35 -43.82 -53.32
CA ARG A 5 -4.12 -44.33 -52.14
C ARG A 5 -3.13 -44.65 -50.97
N GLU A 6 -3.37 -44.35 -49.69
CA GLU A 6 -4.11 -45.06 -48.60
C GLU A 6 -3.38 -46.12 -47.73
N ARG A 7 -3.42 -45.88 -46.39
CA ARG A 7 -3.59 -46.82 -45.24
C ARG A 7 -2.58 -47.96 -44.94
N LYS A 8 -2.01 -47.92 -43.73
CA LYS A 8 -2.30 -48.78 -42.54
C LYS A 8 -1.30 -48.38 -41.43
N ALA A 9 -1.65 -48.00 -40.19
CA ALA A 9 -2.62 -48.51 -39.23
C ALA A 9 -2.28 -49.91 -38.69
N ASN A 10 -1.80 -49.98 -37.45
CA ASN A 10 -2.18 -51.05 -36.53
C ASN A 10 -2.16 -50.54 -35.08
N VAL A 11 -3.02 -51.07 -34.22
CA VAL A 11 -3.14 -50.68 -32.81
C VAL A 11 -2.93 -51.92 -31.94
N ALA A 12 -2.13 -51.80 -30.88
CA ALA A 12 -2.04 -52.81 -29.84
C ALA A 12 -2.99 -52.42 -28.70
N LYS A 13 -3.91 -53.31 -28.32
CA LYS A 13 -4.96 -53.04 -27.33
C LYS A 13 -5.05 -54.20 -26.35
N VAL A 14 -4.96 -53.87 -25.06
CA VAL A 14 -5.30 -54.76 -23.94
C VAL A 14 -6.24 -54.00 -22.99
N ASN A 15 -7.37 -54.62 -22.66
CA ASN A 15 -8.39 -54.16 -21.71
C ASN A 15 -7.90 -54.53 -20.27
N SER A 16 -8.25 -53.86 -19.15
CA SER A 16 -9.60 -53.64 -18.55
C SER A 16 -10.35 -54.94 -18.21
N PRO A 17 -11.30 -54.97 -17.24
CA PRO A 17 -11.84 -53.90 -16.37
C PRO A 17 -11.04 -53.85 -15.02
N ASP A 18 -11.46 -53.43 -13.83
CA ASP A 18 -12.73 -53.00 -13.17
C ASP A 18 -12.37 -51.81 -12.21
N ASN A 19 -13.21 -50.92 -11.66
CA ASN A 19 -14.67 -50.69 -11.49
C ASN A 19 -15.05 -50.65 -9.99
N ILE A 20 -15.45 -49.47 -9.49
CA ILE A 20 -16.46 -49.29 -8.44
C ILE A 20 -16.92 -47.81 -8.44
N THR A 21 -18.25 -47.71 -8.43
CA THR A 21 -19.23 -46.65 -8.13
C THR A 21 -18.92 -45.66 -6.99
N GLY A 22 -19.61 -44.52 -6.85
CA GLY A 22 -20.80 -44.00 -7.58
C GLY A 22 -20.78 -42.45 -7.69
N ASP A 23 -21.65 -41.81 -8.49
CA ASP A 23 -22.96 -41.19 -8.13
C ASP A 23 -22.84 -39.98 -7.16
N ASP A 24 -23.61 -38.87 -7.25
CA ASP A 24 -24.96 -38.64 -7.80
C ASP A 24 -25.04 -37.44 -8.81
N SER A 25 -26.20 -37.24 -9.44
CA SER A 25 -26.56 -36.11 -10.32
C SER A 25 -27.65 -35.23 -9.68
N THR A 26 -27.78 -33.94 -9.98
CA THR A 26 -28.60 -33.46 -11.11
C THR A 26 -28.65 -31.93 -11.21
N SER A 27 -29.12 -31.44 -12.36
CA SER A 27 -29.44 -30.03 -12.64
C SER A 27 -30.86 -29.65 -12.19
N THR A 28 -31.13 -28.38 -11.86
CA THR A 28 -32.36 -27.65 -12.26
C THR A 28 -32.23 -26.13 -12.08
N LYS A 29 -32.96 -25.34 -12.90
CA LYS A 29 -33.02 -23.86 -12.89
C LYS A 29 -34.24 -23.34 -12.12
N ASN A 30 -34.15 -22.15 -11.51
CA ASN A 30 -35.23 -21.16 -11.27
C ASN A 30 -34.60 -19.87 -10.68
N GLY A 31 -35.25 -18.70 -10.56
CA GLY A 31 -36.58 -18.24 -11.00
C GLY A 31 -36.90 -16.84 -10.40
N ARG A 32 -37.23 -15.84 -11.24
CA ARG A 32 -37.41 -14.40 -10.88
C ARG A 32 -38.43 -14.10 -9.75
N LYS A 33 -38.14 -13.14 -8.84
CA LYS A 33 -38.94 -11.88 -8.62
C LYS A 33 -38.25 -10.88 -7.65
N ALA A 34 -38.94 -9.79 -7.26
CA ALA A 34 -38.36 -8.57 -6.66
C ALA A 34 -39.27 -7.85 -5.62
N SER A 35 -38.77 -6.76 -5.02
CA SER A 35 -39.36 -5.93 -3.92
C SER A 35 -39.44 -6.64 -2.56
N ASN A 36 -39.43 -6.04 -1.36
CA ASN A 36 -39.68 -4.68 -0.81
C ASN A 36 -38.88 -4.55 0.54
N LYS A 37 -38.73 -3.45 1.32
CA LYS A 37 -38.98 -1.99 1.26
C LYS A 37 -38.30 -1.32 2.49
N SER A 38 -37.85 -0.06 2.43
CA SER A 38 -37.29 0.68 3.60
C SER A 38 -38.36 1.29 4.54
N PRO A 39 -38.02 1.55 5.81
CA PRO A 39 -37.71 2.92 6.26
C PRO A 39 -36.43 2.96 7.16
N ARG A 40 -35.64 4.03 7.33
CA ARG A 40 -35.89 5.45 7.66
C ARG A 40 -36.59 5.69 9.01
N ILE A 41 -35.79 5.93 10.05
CA ILE A 41 -36.23 6.64 11.27
C ILE A 41 -35.41 7.93 11.36
N ALA A 42 -36.09 9.03 11.67
CA ALA A 42 -35.49 10.29 12.08
C ALA A 42 -36.27 10.78 13.31
N ILE A 43 -35.56 11.34 14.29
CA ILE A 43 -36.14 12.03 15.46
C ILE A 43 -35.45 13.39 15.62
N SER A 44 -36.07 14.31 16.36
CA SER A 44 -35.92 15.74 16.12
C SER A 44 -35.92 16.59 17.40
N SER A 45 -35.00 17.55 17.44
CA SER A 45 -35.03 18.84 18.16
C SER A 45 -34.91 18.89 19.70
N SER A 46 -34.46 20.08 20.13
CA SER A 46 -34.62 20.72 21.45
C SER A 46 -33.69 20.21 22.58
N GLU A 47 -32.75 21.03 23.07
CA GLU A 47 -32.90 22.14 24.05
C GLU A 47 -32.98 21.55 25.48
N GLU A 48 -32.11 21.91 26.43
CA GLU A 48 -32.10 23.18 27.19
C GLU A 48 -30.70 23.65 27.67
N VAL A 49 -30.67 24.76 28.42
CA VAL A 49 -29.49 25.53 28.89
C VAL A 49 -28.73 24.98 30.13
N ILE A 50 -27.45 25.39 30.27
CA ILE A 50 -26.92 26.00 31.52
C ILE A 50 -25.95 27.15 31.17
N ASP A 51 -25.82 28.10 32.09
CA ASP A 51 -24.98 29.31 32.01
C ASP A 51 -23.86 29.27 33.08
N SER A 52 -22.72 29.92 32.82
CA SER A 52 -21.76 30.38 33.84
C SER A 52 -20.75 31.36 33.23
N ASP A 53 -20.79 32.61 33.68
CA ASP A 53 -19.78 33.65 33.43
C ASP A 53 -18.53 33.44 34.31
N GLU A 54 -17.34 33.76 33.79
CA GLU A 54 -16.38 34.56 34.56
C GLU A 54 -15.41 35.34 33.63
N SER A 55 -15.74 36.61 33.41
CA SER A 55 -14.88 37.81 33.46
C SER A 55 -13.43 37.86 32.88
N SER A 56 -13.05 39.10 32.47
CA SER A 56 -11.68 39.63 32.33
C SER A 56 -10.87 39.24 31.07
N SER A 57 -10.17 40.16 30.39
CA SER A 57 -10.13 41.64 30.51
C SER A 57 -9.85 42.31 29.16
N LEU A 58 -10.18 43.59 29.03
CA LEU A 58 -9.98 44.41 27.83
C LEU A 58 -8.67 45.21 27.89
N SER A 59 -7.99 45.32 26.74
CA SER A 59 -7.03 46.37 26.39
C SER A 59 -6.98 46.41 24.87
N ASP A 60 -7.79 47.26 24.23
CA ASP A 60 -7.52 48.69 23.99
C ASP A 60 -6.47 48.95 22.91
N SER A 61 -6.96 49.39 21.75
CA SER A 61 -6.23 50.28 20.83
C SER A 61 -7.16 50.81 19.73
N SER A 62 -7.71 51.99 20.00
CA SER A 62 -8.05 53.05 19.03
C SER A 62 -9.18 52.85 17.99
N LEU A 63 -9.66 53.99 17.51
CA LEU A 63 -10.84 54.17 16.65
C LEU A 63 -10.45 54.37 15.18
N GLU A 64 -11.31 53.91 14.26
CA GLU A 64 -11.70 54.60 13.01
C GLU A 64 -12.94 53.88 12.42
N GLU A 65 -13.95 54.63 11.97
CA GLU A 65 -15.28 54.07 11.64
C GLU A 65 -15.59 54.03 10.13
N VAL A 66 -15.68 52.82 9.54
CA VAL A 66 -16.21 52.66 8.16
C VAL A 66 -17.23 51.51 8.00
N LYS A 67 -18.51 51.93 7.98
CA LYS A 67 -19.73 51.26 7.51
C LYS A 67 -19.62 49.92 6.76
N MET A 68 -20.25 48.90 7.36
CA MET A 68 -21.13 47.89 6.73
C MET A 68 -20.70 47.19 5.43
N LYS A 69 -20.45 45.86 5.52
CA LYS A 69 -21.25 44.83 4.80
C LYS A 69 -20.93 43.40 5.28
N LYS A 70 -21.96 42.67 5.74
CA LYS A 70 -21.86 41.23 6.06
C LYS A 70 -21.40 40.43 4.84
N ARG A 71 -20.24 39.78 4.93
CA ARG A 71 -19.84 38.68 4.03
C ARG A 71 -19.55 37.43 4.87
N LYS A 72 -20.18 36.31 4.52
CA LYS A 72 -19.96 35.01 5.20
C LYS A 72 -18.58 34.47 4.85
N HIS A 73 -17.59 34.73 5.69
CA HIS A 73 -16.27 34.11 5.54
C HIS A 73 -16.38 32.62 5.84
N LYS A 74 -16.29 31.78 4.80
CA LYS A 74 -16.03 30.34 4.98
C LYS A 74 -14.76 30.20 5.80
N HIS A 75 -14.81 29.46 6.90
CA HIS A 75 -13.62 29.07 7.64
C HIS A 75 -12.71 28.23 6.73
N LYS A 76 -11.75 28.87 6.08
CA LYS A 76 -10.56 28.18 5.56
C LYS A 76 -9.87 27.60 6.79
N LYS A 77 -9.91 26.28 6.96
CA LYS A 77 -9.03 25.61 7.92
C LYS A 77 -7.60 25.99 7.54
N ILE A 78 -6.91 26.72 8.41
CA ILE A 78 -5.50 27.06 8.21
C ILE A 78 -4.73 25.76 8.39
N ALA A 79 -4.45 25.08 7.28
CA ALA A 79 -3.54 23.97 7.27
C ALA A 79 -2.15 24.52 7.58
N LEU A 80 -1.68 24.29 8.81
CA LEU A 80 -0.31 24.58 9.19
C LEU A 80 0.63 23.86 8.21
N PRO A 81 1.68 24.52 7.70
CA PRO A 81 2.56 23.93 6.70
C PRO A 81 3.40 22.82 7.32
N ALA A 82 2.94 21.57 7.22
CA ALA A 82 3.71 20.36 7.50
C ALA A 82 4.78 20.11 6.41
N ALA A 83 5.52 21.16 6.03
CA ALA A 83 6.40 21.18 4.86
C ALA A 83 7.59 20.21 5.02
N ASP A 84 8.28 20.31 6.16
CA ASP A 84 9.55 19.64 6.43
C ASP A 84 9.43 18.10 6.37
N ALA A 85 8.46 17.53 7.10
CA ALA A 85 8.25 16.08 7.15
C ALA A 85 7.64 15.48 5.86
N THR A 86 7.08 16.29 4.95
CA THR A 86 6.23 15.80 3.85
C THR A 86 6.75 16.12 2.45
N GLU A 87 7.79 16.94 2.28
CA GLU A 87 8.30 17.25 0.93
C GLU A 87 8.92 16.02 0.23
N HIS A 88 9.74 15.26 0.96
CA HIS A 88 10.49 14.11 0.43
C HIS A 88 9.60 12.89 0.11
N ASN A 89 8.34 12.95 0.55
CA ASN A 89 7.33 11.91 0.63
C ASN A 89 6.81 11.52 -0.78
N ARG A 90 6.50 12.53 -1.61
CA ARG A 90 5.87 12.37 -2.95
C ARG A 90 6.84 12.44 -4.12
N VAL A 91 8.08 12.87 -3.92
CA VAL A 91 9.10 13.01 -4.97
C VAL A 91 9.64 11.62 -5.40
N ARG A 92 10.03 11.46 -6.66
CA ARG A 92 10.74 10.26 -7.15
C ARG A 92 12.14 10.19 -6.51
N MET A 93 12.45 9.08 -5.86
CA MET A 93 13.78 8.81 -5.31
C MET A 93 14.81 8.61 -6.43
N ARG A 94 16.00 9.23 -6.30
CA ARG A 94 17.10 9.19 -7.29
C ARG A 94 18.43 8.66 -6.74
N ASN A 95 18.48 8.34 -5.45
CA ASN A 95 19.68 7.93 -4.71
C ASN A 95 19.32 6.81 -3.73
N THR A 96 20.24 5.86 -3.49
CA THR A 96 20.07 4.77 -2.50
C THR A 96 19.63 5.26 -1.11
N ARG A 97 20.19 6.40 -0.63
CA ARG A 97 19.84 6.98 0.68
C ARG A 97 18.35 7.35 0.80
N GLY A 98 17.71 7.79 -0.29
CA GLY A 98 16.29 8.11 -0.30
C GLY A 98 15.40 6.87 -0.15
N ILE A 99 15.80 5.76 -0.78
CA ILE A 99 15.13 4.46 -0.66
C ILE A 99 15.22 3.93 0.77
N ILE A 100 16.44 3.91 1.33
CA ILE A 100 16.69 3.46 2.70
C ILE A 100 15.86 4.27 3.69
N ARG A 101 15.94 5.61 3.63
CA ARG A 101 15.20 6.47 4.57
C ARG A 101 13.69 6.24 4.48
N ARG A 102 13.12 6.25 3.27
CA ARG A 102 11.68 6.03 3.06
C ARG A 102 11.20 4.67 3.59
N TYR A 103 12.02 3.63 3.47
CA TYR A 103 11.73 2.32 4.05
C TYR A 103 11.74 2.37 5.59
N LEU A 104 12.75 3.01 6.20
CA LEU A 104 12.86 3.18 7.65
C LEU A 104 11.72 4.03 8.23
N ASP A 105 11.39 5.16 7.62
CA ASP A 105 10.25 6.01 8.02
C ASP A 105 8.93 5.21 8.01
N THR A 106 8.78 4.28 7.05
CA THR A 106 7.61 3.41 6.93
C THR A 106 7.62 2.25 7.94
N LEU A 107 8.79 1.67 8.21
CA LEU A 107 8.99 0.67 9.26
C LEU A 107 8.67 1.26 10.64
N GLU A 108 9.10 2.49 10.92
CA GLU A 108 8.76 3.20 12.15
C GLU A 108 7.25 3.49 12.23
N ALA A 109 6.64 3.90 11.12
CA ALA A 109 5.19 4.10 11.03
C ALA A 109 4.40 2.79 11.28
N PHE A 110 4.89 1.65 10.81
CA PHE A 110 4.33 0.31 11.06
C PHE A 110 4.52 -0.13 12.52
N LYS A 111 5.73 0.02 13.08
CA LYS A 111 6.04 -0.26 14.49
C LYS A 111 5.18 0.55 15.47
N LYS A 112 4.69 1.74 15.08
CA LYS A 112 3.70 2.55 15.80
C LYS A 112 2.25 2.02 15.69
N GLY A 113 2.06 0.71 15.44
CA GLY A 113 0.75 0.05 15.41
C GLY A 113 -0.13 0.37 14.21
N LYS A 114 0.38 1.04 13.17
CA LYS A 114 -0.39 1.31 11.94
C LYS A 114 -0.46 0.06 11.08
N SER A 115 -1.60 -0.19 10.46
CA SER A 115 -1.69 -1.19 9.39
C SER A 115 -0.72 -0.86 8.25
N MET A 116 -0.25 -1.86 7.50
CA MET A 116 0.68 -1.66 6.38
C MET A 116 0.22 -0.52 5.45
N LYS A 117 -1.07 -0.50 5.07
CA LYS A 117 -1.63 0.58 4.24
C LYS A 117 -1.50 1.95 4.92
N ALA A 118 -1.88 2.08 6.19
CA ALA A 118 -1.80 3.35 6.91
C ALA A 118 -0.34 3.82 7.17
N ALA A 119 0.63 2.91 7.20
CA ALA A 119 2.05 3.25 7.19
C ALA A 119 2.48 3.78 5.80
N PHE A 120 2.14 3.08 4.72
CA PHE A 120 2.42 3.50 3.34
C PHE A 120 1.77 4.85 2.99
N ASP A 121 0.50 5.04 3.34
CA ASP A 121 -0.25 6.28 3.09
C ASP A 121 0.34 7.47 3.86
N ALA A 122 0.84 7.26 5.09
CA ALA A 122 1.49 8.31 5.89
C ALA A 122 2.86 8.73 5.32
N ILE A 123 3.62 7.81 4.73
CA ILE A 123 4.90 8.10 4.07
C ILE A 123 4.71 8.37 2.55
N GLY A 124 3.45 8.40 2.08
CA GLY A 124 3.06 8.72 0.69
C GLY A 124 3.63 7.77 -0.37
N VAL A 125 3.88 6.52 0.00
CA VAL A 125 4.53 5.52 -0.86
C VAL A 125 3.49 4.55 -1.41
N ASP A 126 3.46 4.34 -2.73
CA ASP A 126 2.73 3.21 -3.29
C ASP A 126 3.36 1.88 -2.79
N ARG A 127 2.52 0.93 -2.35
CA ARG A 127 2.95 -0.41 -1.89
C ARG A 127 3.86 -1.11 -2.90
N ASN A 128 3.53 -1.03 -4.20
CA ASN A 128 4.31 -1.71 -5.24
C ASN A 128 5.69 -1.06 -5.43
N THR A 129 5.76 0.26 -5.27
CA THR A 129 7.01 1.02 -5.25
C THR A 129 7.86 0.60 -4.07
N MET A 130 7.29 0.52 -2.87
CA MET A 130 8.03 0.03 -1.70
C MET A 130 8.52 -1.40 -1.91
N ALA A 131 7.65 -2.34 -2.31
CA ALA A 131 8.02 -3.75 -2.52
C ALA A 131 9.14 -3.93 -3.57
N ARG A 132 9.10 -3.19 -4.69
CA ARG A 132 10.20 -3.21 -5.68
C ARG A 132 11.52 -2.71 -5.08
N THR A 133 11.50 -1.64 -4.29
CA THR A 133 12.71 -1.05 -3.71
C THR A 133 13.16 -1.69 -2.39
N ALA A 134 12.30 -2.50 -1.75
CA ALA A 134 12.52 -3.09 -0.43
C ALA A 134 13.85 -3.84 -0.38
N ILE A 135 14.19 -4.58 -1.42
CA ILE A 135 15.43 -5.38 -1.53
C ILE A 135 16.71 -4.56 -1.30
N VAL A 136 16.69 -3.25 -1.58
CA VAL A 136 17.83 -2.34 -1.35
C VAL A 136 17.97 -1.99 0.14
N ALA A 137 16.84 -1.81 0.84
CA ALA A 137 16.82 -1.54 2.28
C ALA A 137 17.01 -2.83 3.12
N GLU A 138 16.45 -3.95 2.66
CA GLU A 138 16.66 -5.28 3.24
C GLU A 138 18.14 -5.66 3.17
N LEU A 139 18.79 -5.49 2.02
CA LEU A 139 20.24 -5.71 1.90
C LEU A 139 21.06 -4.71 2.74
N HIS A 140 20.63 -3.44 2.84
CA HIS A 140 21.29 -2.45 3.69
C HIS A 140 21.28 -2.84 5.17
N LEU A 141 20.19 -3.42 5.66
CA LEU A 141 20.02 -3.80 7.07
C LEU A 141 20.61 -5.19 7.37
N ALA A 142 20.45 -6.17 6.46
CA ALA A 142 20.96 -7.52 6.66
C ALA A 142 22.48 -7.65 6.39
N ALA A 143 23.00 -7.00 5.34
CA ALA A 143 24.39 -7.10 4.91
C ALA A 143 24.90 -5.76 4.32
N PRO A 144 25.08 -4.71 5.15
CA PRO A 144 25.47 -3.37 4.68
C PRO A 144 26.75 -3.36 3.86
N ASP A 145 27.70 -4.26 4.14
CA ASP A 145 29.01 -4.30 3.48
C ASP A 145 28.95 -4.82 2.03
N VAL A 146 27.99 -5.69 1.72
CA VAL A 146 27.67 -6.09 0.33
C VAL A 146 27.13 -4.90 -0.45
N LEU A 147 26.25 -4.10 0.17
CA LEU A 147 25.71 -2.88 -0.45
C LEU A 147 26.80 -1.79 -0.63
N LYS A 148 27.72 -1.63 0.34
CA LYS A 148 28.91 -0.75 0.19
C LYS A 148 29.75 -1.18 -1.01
N SER A 149 30.06 -2.47 -1.11
CA SER A 149 30.91 -3.06 -2.15
C SER A 149 30.33 -2.92 -3.56
N MET A 150 29.01 -2.91 -3.72
CA MET A 150 28.32 -2.70 -5.00
C MET A 150 28.23 -1.23 -5.46
N GLY A 151 28.65 -0.29 -4.62
CA GLY A 151 28.52 1.15 -4.85
C GLY A 151 27.10 1.70 -4.65
N GLN A 152 26.99 3.03 -4.60
CA GLN A 152 25.69 3.71 -4.55
C GLN A 152 25.02 3.77 -5.93
N TRP A 153 23.69 3.73 -5.96
CA TRP A 153 22.93 3.95 -7.19
C TRP A 153 23.02 5.41 -7.63
N ASN A 154 23.26 5.61 -8.93
CA ASN A 154 23.29 6.90 -9.59
C ASN A 154 22.38 6.88 -10.83
N ASP A 155 21.32 7.71 -10.81
CA ASP A 155 20.31 7.90 -11.88
C ASP A 155 20.92 8.32 -13.23
N LYS A 156 22.21 8.73 -13.27
CA LYS A 156 22.96 9.05 -14.50
C LYS A 156 23.68 7.86 -15.14
N THR A 157 23.95 6.78 -14.40
CA THR A 157 24.79 5.65 -14.88
C THR A 157 24.00 4.37 -15.10
N GLU A 158 22.96 4.11 -14.32
CA GLU A 158 22.09 2.94 -14.49
C GLU A 158 20.65 3.24 -14.04
N THR A 159 19.68 2.48 -14.57
CA THR A 159 18.30 2.58 -14.09
C THR A 159 18.15 1.96 -12.71
N LEU A 160 17.19 2.45 -11.92
CA LEU A 160 16.83 1.86 -10.62
C LEU A 160 16.52 0.35 -10.74
N SER A 161 15.90 -0.08 -11.84
CA SER A 161 15.60 -1.49 -12.11
C SER A 161 16.88 -2.32 -12.29
N THR A 162 17.90 -1.77 -12.95
CA THR A 162 19.23 -2.39 -13.12
C THR A 162 19.90 -2.55 -11.76
N PHE A 163 19.94 -1.49 -10.95
CA PHE A 163 20.51 -1.51 -9.60
C PHE A 163 19.81 -2.52 -8.67
N ILE A 164 18.47 -2.56 -8.69
CA ILE A 164 17.66 -3.56 -7.99
C ILE A 164 17.99 -4.99 -8.47
N GLY A 165 18.25 -5.17 -9.76
CA GLY A 165 18.75 -6.43 -10.32
C GLY A 165 20.09 -6.84 -9.70
N ARG A 166 21.08 -5.93 -9.67
CA ARG A 166 22.39 -6.18 -9.03
C ARG A 166 22.24 -6.57 -7.56
N CYS A 167 21.39 -5.84 -6.81
CA CYS A 167 21.09 -6.16 -5.41
C CYS A 167 20.46 -7.55 -5.23
N ARG A 168 19.56 -7.97 -6.14
CA ARG A 168 18.96 -9.32 -6.11
C ARG A 168 19.98 -10.42 -6.39
N SER A 169 20.92 -10.21 -7.32
CA SER A 169 22.00 -11.15 -7.63
C SER A 169 23.03 -11.26 -6.51
N ALA A 170 23.27 -10.20 -5.73
CA ALA A 170 24.22 -10.18 -4.62
C ALA A 170 23.70 -10.86 -3.32
N LEU A 171 22.44 -11.32 -3.29
CA LEU A 171 21.88 -12.01 -2.13
C LEU A 171 22.26 -13.50 -2.13
N THR A 172 23.22 -13.86 -1.27
CA THR A 172 23.50 -15.27 -0.89
C THR A 172 22.29 -15.89 -0.18
N THR A 173 22.33 -17.21 0.04
CA THR A 173 21.33 -17.94 0.84
C THR A 173 21.28 -17.41 2.28
N GLU A 174 22.44 -17.30 2.93
CA GLU A 174 22.59 -16.77 4.30
C GLU A 174 21.93 -15.39 4.49
N ILE A 175 22.10 -14.47 3.53
CA ILE A 175 21.51 -13.13 3.62
C ILE A 175 19.98 -13.20 3.43
N LYS A 176 19.47 -14.11 2.58
CA LYS A 176 18.02 -14.34 2.42
C LYS A 176 17.39 -14.92 3.68
N GLU A 177 18.06 -15.89 4.31
CA GLU A 177 17.64 -16.50 5.57
C GLU A 177 17.62 -15.46 6.70
N LYS A 178 18.67 -14.64 6.81
CA LYS A 178 18.70 -13.48 7.73
C LYS A 178 17.57 -12.49 7.45
N ILE A 179 17.28 -12.16 6.19
CA ILE A 179 16.15 -11.29 5.82
C ILE A 179 14.81 -11.92 6.22
N THR A 180 14.62 -13.24 6.09
CA THR A 180 13.39 -13.89 6.57
C THR A 180 13.24 -13.87 8.08
N GLN A 181 14.34 -14.06 8.83
CA GLN A 181 14.35 -13.94 10.29
C GLN A 181 14.01 -12.51 10.73
N MET A 182 14.70 -11.50 10.19
CA MET A 182 14.43 -10.08 10.46
C MET A 182 13.00 -9.64 10.07
N LYS A 183 12.33 -10.33 9.13
CA LYS A 183 10.90 -10.11 8.83
C LYS A 183 9.96 -10.75 9.85
N ALA A 184 10.34 -11.87 10.47
CA ALA A 184 9.60 -12.48 11.57
C ALA A 184 9.74 -11.67 12.87
N ASP A 185 10.96 -11.15 13.14
CA ASP A 185 11.27 -10.33 14.32
C ASP A 185 10.71 -8.89 14.24
N GLY A 186 10.12 -8.52 13.10
CA GLY A 186 9.57 -7.17 12.86
C GLY A 186 10.64 -6.09 12.66
N GLU A 187 11.90 -6.45 12.42
CA GLU A 187 12.96 -5.52 12.03
C GLU A 187 12.86 -5.08 10.56
N LEU A 188 12.17 -5.85 9.73
CA LEU A 188 11.86 -5.54 8.34
C LEU A 188 10.34 -5.50 8.11
N LEU A 189 9.92 -4.75 7.10
CA LEU A 189 8.52 -4.72 6.69
C LEU A 189 8.12 -6.09 6.09
N PRO A 190 6.92 -6.63 6.44
CA PRO A 190 6.41 -7.88 5.87
C PRO A 190 5.87 -7.67 4.44
N ILE A 191 6.78 -7.34 3.53
CA ILE A 191 6.54 -7.15 2.10
C ILE A 191 7.51 -7.98 1.26
N ALA A 192 6.98 -8.51 0.17
CA ALA A 192 7.65 -9.14 -0.97
C ALA A 192 6.71 -9.00 -2.17
#